data_AF-A0A848TE63-F1
#
_entry.id   AF-A0A848TE63-F1
#
_cell.length_a   1.000
_cell.length_b   1.000
_cell.length_c   1.000
_cell.angle_alpha   90.00
_cell.angle_beta   90.00
_cell.angle_gamma   90.00
#
_symmetry.space_group_name_H-M   'P 1'
#
loop_
_entity.id
_entity.type
_entity.pdbx_description
1 polymer ?
#
loop_
_entity_poly.entity_id
_entity_poly.type
_entity_poly.pdbx_seq_one_letter_code
_entity_poly.pdbx_strand_id
1 'polypeptide(L)' 'MARKGYGIYCPTSKACEVLEPRWTIQILCELWDGNTRFNEIRRALPALSPPLLSKRLKELEAEGLVERVEN' A
#
# COMPACT_ATOMS: atom_id res chain seq x y z
N MET A 1 -7.61 -14.09 -8.03
CA MET A 1 -6.85 -14.27 -9.28
C MET A 1 -5.40 -14.39 -8.88
N ALA A 2 -4.76 -15.54 -9.12
CA ALA A 2 -3.37 -15.75 -8.72
C ALA A 2 -2.48 -14.70 -9.41
N ARG A 3 -1.65 -13.99 -8.63
CA ARG A 3 -0.66 -13.06 -9.17
C ARG A 3 0.22 -13.84 -10.15
N LYS A 4 0.15 -13.51 -11.43
CA LYS A 4 1.03 -14.11 -12.44
C LYS A 4 2.40 -13.47 -12.24
N GLY A 5 3.26 -14.14 -11.48
CA GLY A 5 4.62 -13.65 -11.25
C GLY A 5 5.39 -13.56 -12.56
N TYR A 6 6.44 -12.73 -12.58
CA TYR A 6 7.22 -12.47 -13.79
C TYR A 6 7.96 -13.69 -14.36
N GLY A 7 7.95 -14.84 -13.67
CA GLY A 7 8.58 -16.09 -14.13
C GLY A 7 10.11 -16.09 -14.04
N ILE A 8 10.69 -15.09 -13.36
CA ILE A 8 12.13 -14.87 -13.22
C ILE A 8 12.41 -14.66 -11.73
N TYR A 9 13.43 -15.33 -11.17
CA TYR A 9 13.92 -15.03 -9.82
C TYR A 9 14.77 -13.75 -9.87
N CYS A 10 14.08 -12.61 -10.00
CA CYS A 10 14.66 -11.29 -9.94
C CYS A 10 14.08 -10.56 -8.72
N PRO A 11 14.90 -10.16 -7.74
CA PRO A 11 14.42 -9.42 -6.56
C PRO A 11 13.65 -8.16 -6.94
N THR A 12 14.07 -7.46 -8.00
CA THR A 12 13.36 -6.28 -8.53
C THR A 12 11.97 -6.64 -9.04
N SER A 13 11.83 -7.72 -9.82
CA SER A 13 10.52 -8.20 -10.27
C SER A 13 9.63 -8.57 -9.08
N LYS A 14 10.22 -9.16 -8.03
CA LYS A 14 9.46 -9.50 -6.83
C LYS A 14 9.00 -8.26 -6.06
N ALA A 15 9.84 -7.22 -5.95
CA ALA A 15 9.45 -5.95 -5.37
C ALA A 15 8.34 -5.28 -6.20
N CYS A 16 8.46 -5.29 -7.54
CA CYS A 16 7.42 -4.79 -8.44
C CYS A 16 6.08 -5.49 -8.22
N GLU A 17 6.06 -6.82 -8.03
CA GLU A 17 4.80 -7.53 -7.74
C GLU A 17 4.09 -6.96 -6.50
N VAL A 18 4.85 -6.60 -5.46
CA VAL A 18 4.31 -6.04 -4.21
C VAL A 18 3.86 -4.58 -4.41
N LEU A 19 4.62 -3.79 -5.17
CA LEU A 19 4.37 -2.36 -5.39
C LEU A 19 3.33 -2.05 -6.48
N GLU A 20 3.12 -2.96 -7.44
CA GLU A 20 2.20 -2.81 -8.59
C GLU A 20 0.74 -2.51 -8.23
N PRO A 21 0.13 -3.13 -7.19
CA PRO A 21 -1.28 -2.91 -6.91
C PRO A 21 -1.61 -1.42 -6.78
N ARG A 22 -2.69 -1.02 -7.43
CA ARG A 22 -3.09 0.39 -7.46
C ARG A 22 -3.21 0.94 -6.04
N TRP A 23 -2.71 2.16 -5.85
CA TRP A 23 -2.65 2.90 -4.59
C TRP A 23 -1.52 2.52 -3.63
N THR A 24 -0.75 1.44 -3.85
CA THR A 24 0.38 1.08 -2.96
C THR A 24 1.36 2.24 -2.82
N ILE A 25 1.93 2.68 -3.94
CA ILE A 25 2.98 3.72 -3.94
C ILE A 25 2.43 5.03 -3.39
N GLN A 26 1.20 5.41 -3.77
CA GLN A 26 0.58 6.63 -3.29
C GLN A 26 0.41 6.61 -1.76
N ILE A 27 -0.11 5.52 -1.20
CA ILE A 27 -0.27 5.37 0.25
C ILE A 27 1.09 5.43 0.96
N LEU A 28 2.11 4.76 0.41
CA LEU A 28 3.46 4.78 0.99
C LEU A 28 4.09 6.18 0.94
N CYS A 29 3.88 6.94 -0.13
CA CYS A 29 4.30 8.34 -0.23
C CYS A 29 3.64 9.20 0.84
N GLU A 30 2.33 9.08 1.05
CA GLU A 30 1.64 9.85 2.08
C GLU A 30 2.14 9.54 3.50
N LEU A 31 2.39 8.25 3.77
CA LEU A 31 2.98 7.83 5.05
C LEU A 31 4.40 8.41 5.22
N TRP A 32 5.19 8.42 4.15
CA TRP A 32 6.53 9.02 4.14
C TRP A 32 6.50 10.52 4.39
N ASP A 33 5.48 11.21 3.87
CA ASP A 33 5.23 12.65 4.08
C ASP A 33 4.66 12.96 5.48
N GLY A 34 4.45 11.94 6.32
CA GLY A 34 4.05 12.07 7.71
C GLY A 34 2.54 11.95 7.98
N ASN A 35 1.73 11.66 6.96
CA ASN A 35 0.30 11.39 7.13
C ASN A 35 0.11 9.99 7.72
N THR A 36 0.01 9.90 9.04
CA THR A 36 -0.04 8.62 9.78
C THR A 36 -1.46 8.22 10.18
N ARG A 37 -2.41 9.16 10.20
CA ARG A 37 -3.80 8.87 10.53
C ARG A 37 -4.61 8.59 9.28
N PHE A 38 -5.58 7.66 9.38
CA PHE A 38 -6.48 7.31 8.28
C PHE A 38 -7.13 8.53 7.59
N ASN A 39 -7.58 9.51 8.38
CA ASN A 39 -8.23 10.70 7.85
C ASN A 39 -7.27 11.67 7.16
N GLU A 40 -5.98 11.66 7.50
CA GLU A 40 -4.96 12.47 6.83
C GLU A 40 -4.69 11.88 5.44
N ILE A 41 -4.39 10.59 5.38
CA ILE A 41 -4.16 9.85 4.12
C ILE A 41 -5.38 9.97 3.19
N ARG A 42 -6.60 9.86 3.74
CA ARG A 42 -7.85 10.03 2.97
C ARG A 42 -8.00 11.43 2.37
N ARG A 43 -7.58 12.47 3.10
CA ARG A 43 -7.65 13.86 2.61
C ARG A 43 -6.64 14.10 1.50
N ALA A 44 -5.45 13.51 1.61
CA ALA A 44 -4.41 13.60 0.58
C ALA A 44 -4.75 12.81 -0.69
N LEU A 45 -5.49 11.70 -0.57
CA LEU A 45 -5.90 10.83 -1.68
C LEU A 45 -7.42 10.85 -1.94
N PRO A 46 -8.02 11.96 -2.41
CA PRO A 46 -9.48 12.12 -2.51
C PRO A 46 -10.15 11.16 -3.50
N ALA A 47 -9.41 10.64 -4.49
CA ALA A 47 -9.89 9.66 -5.45
C ALA A 47 -9.88 8.20 -4.92
N LEU A 48 -9.30 7.97 -3.74
CA LEU A 48 -9.29 6.66 -3.07
C LEU A 48 -10.46 6.58 -2.08
N SER A 49 -11.38 5.64 -2.33
CA SER A 49 -12.56 5.49 -1.46
C SER A 49 -12.17 5.00 -0.05
N PRO A 50 -12.90 5.39 1.01
CA PRO A 50 -12.59 4.97 2.38
C PRO A 50 -12.54 3.44 2.58
N PRO A 51 -13.50 2.64 2.02
CA PRO A 51 -13.43 1.19 2.13
C PRO A 51 -12.20 0.60 1.44
N LEU A 52 -11.80 1.17 0.28
CA LEU A 52 -10.62 0.71 -0.43
C LEU A 52 -9.34 1.10 0.29
N LEU A 53 -9.25 2.32 0.86
CA LEU A 53 -8.11 2.72 1.70
C LEU A 53 -7.93 1.77 2.89
N SER A 54 -9.02 1.46 3.61
CA SER A 54 -8.97 0.52 4.74
C SER A 54 -8.50 -0.86 4.31
N LYS A 55 -9.03 -1.38 3.19
CA LYS A 55 -8.60 -2.66 2.62
C LYS A 55 -7.11 -2.64 2.25
N ARG A 56 -6.65 -1.60 1.54
CA ARG A 56 -5.25 -1.49 1.11
C ARG A 56 -4.30 -1.39 2.31
N LEU A 57 -4.62 -0.60 3.34
CA LEU A 57 -3.79 -0.52 4.54
C LEU A 57 -3.63 -1.89 5.23
N LYS A 58 -4.71 -2.68 5.35
CA LYS A 58 -4.64 -4.05 5.87
C LYS A 58 -3.78 -4.97 5.01
N GLU A 59 -3.88 -4.84 3.68
CA GLU A 59 -3.06 -5.62 2.75
C GLU A 59 -1.58 -5.26 2.86
N LEU A 60 -1.25 -3.97 2.95
CA LEU A 60 0.11 -3.49 3.13
C LEU A 60 0.69 -3.90 4.49
N GLU A 61 -0.13 -3.95 5.53
CA GLU A 61 0.26 -4.46 6.86
C GLU A 61 0.58 -5.95 6.79
N ALA A 62 -0.27 -6.74 6.13
CA ALA A 62 -0.05 -8.17 5.93
C ALA A 62 1.19 -8.46 5.04
N GLU A 63 1.51 -7.57 4.09
CA GLU A 63 2.72 -7.64 3.27
C GLU A 63 3.98 -7.12 4.00
N GLY A 64 3.84 -6.58 5.22
CA GLY A 64 4.94 -6.07 6.04
C GLY A 64 5.49 -4.71 5.57
N LEU A 65 4.74 -3.99 4.74
CA LEU A 65 5.14 -2.68 4.21
C LEU A 65 4.77 -1.51 5.14
N VAL A 66 3.75 -1.68 5.98
CA VAL A 66 3.30 -0.70 6.95
C VAL A 66 3.00 -1.39 8.27
N GLU A 67 3.08 -0.63 9.37
CA GLU A 67 2.73 -1.11 10.71
C GLU A 67 1.62 -0.23 11.29
N ARG A 68 0.63 -0.87 11.92
CA ARG A 68 -0.36 -0.15 12.71
C ARG A 68 0.17 0.00 14.14
N VAL A 69 0.55 1.23 14.49
CA VAL A 69 0.93 1.59 15.86
C VAL A 69 -0.30 2.10 16.61
N GLU A 70 -0.62 1.49 17.74
CA GLU A 70 -1.62 2.04 18.67
C GLU A 70 -0.92 3.06 19.58
N ASN A 71 -1.44 4.30 19.56
CA ASN A 71 -1.08 5.34 20.53
C ASN A 71 -2.01 5.27 21.74
#